data_AF-A0A4Z1H6W1-F1
#
_entry.id   AF-A0A4Z1H6W1-F1
#
_cell.length_a   1.000
_cell.length_b   1.000
_cell.length_c   1.000
_cell.angle_alpha   90.00
_cell.angle_beta   90.00
_cell.angle_gamma   90.00
#
_symmetry.space_group_name_H-M   'P 1'
#
loop_
_entity.id
_entity.type
_entity.pdbx_description
1 polymer ?
#
loop_
_entity_poly.entity_id
_entity_poly.type
_entity_poly.pdbx_seq_one_letter_code
_entity_poly.pdbx_strand_id
1 'polypeptide(L)'
;MKATPLVLSAATAAGATKNCSILTIASLLPSNSTVFYANHYPAYYNFTPPAADNYGVATSPTGIQAYELPLAACVAQANITLPNNTQHSVGIILLDEYLGHEGNNGSFGYHNEQALQNWGHAALHDAVVNGKTVTEGYYEQNISYSYYRGCSAGGKQGLKEVQACPDDFDGVIAGSPAWWTTHQQLWNVMKAVASEMVKQCDPQDGVVDSIIQNPFGCVFDITTLTCNGTQANTSCLTSPQIRTFNKLFNPWVEANDTYIFPGFTLGTEVGSPSIDSTFMTYIQFMLQLGGDWTYEDWNSEESLSLSQTH
;
A
#
# COMPACT_ATOMS: atom_id res chain seq x y z
N MET A 1 -24.00 4.08 -10.29
CA MET A 1 -23.62 2.67 -10.09
C MET A 1 -22.48 2.65 -9.09
N LYS A 2 -22.78 2.38 -7.81
CA LYS A 2 -21.77 2.28 -6.75
C LYS A 2 -21.28 0.84 -6.75
N ALA A 3 -20.13 0.59 -7.37
CA ALA A 3 -19.40 -0.64 -7.14
C ALA A 3 -18.87 -0.57 -5.71
N THR A 4 -19.55 -1.24 -4.78
CA THR A 4 -18.99 -1.51 -3.46
C THR A 4 -17.78 -2.40 -3.71
N PRO A 5 -16.54 -1.97 -3.40
CA PRO A 5 -15.40 -2.85 -3.52
C PRO A 5 -15.67 -4.06 -2.63
N LEU A 6 -15.53 -5.24 -3.21
CA LEU A 6 -15.53 -6.49 -2.46
C LEU A 6 -14.27 -6.46 -1.59
N VAL A 7 -14.37 -5.81 -0.43
CA VAL A 7 -13.41 -6.00 0.64
C VAL A 7 -13.64 -7.44 1.07
N LEU A 8 -12.79 -8.36 0.60
CA LEU A 8 -12.58 -9.60 1.31
C LEU A 8 -12.16 -9.18 2.71
N SER A 9 -13.11 -9.11 3.64
CA SER A 9 -12.79 -9.04 5.05
C SER A 9 -12.03 -10.33 5.32
N ALA A 10 -10.71 -10.24 5.33
CA ALA A 10 -9.82 -11.33 5.65
C ALA A 10 -10.20 -11.79 7.06
N ALA A 11 -10.95 -12.89 7.12
CA ALA A 11 -11.13 -13.61 8.36
C ALA A 11 -9.73 -14.03 8.79
N THR A 12 -9.22 -13.39 9.85
CA THR A 12 -8.12 -13.81 10.72
C THR A 12 -7.46 -15.13 10.29
N ALA A 13 -6.52 -15.10 9.33
CA ALA A 13 -5.84 -16.32 8.89
C ALA A 13 -4.63 -16.65 9.78
N ALA A 14 -4.33 -15.83 10.79
CA ALA A 14 -3.41 -16.17 11.87
C ALA A 14 -3.81 -17.41 12.71
N GLY A 15 -5.02 -17.96 12.53
CA GLY A 15 -5.53 -19.11 13.32
C GLY A 15 -5.95 -20.34 12.51
N ALA A 16 -5.88 -20.31 11.18
CA ALA A 16 -6.21 -21.47 10.36
C ALA A 16 -5.03 -22.44 10.33
N THR A 17 -4.82 -23.17 11.42
CA THR A 17 -4.05 -24.41 11.38
C THR A 17 -4.71 -25.36 10.37
N LYS A 18 -4.14 -25.38 9.16
CA LYS A 18 -3.94 -26.57 8.32
C LYS A 18 -5.16 -27.46 8.03
N ASN A 19 -6.36 -26.91 7.92
CA ASN A 19 -7.52 -27.71 7.51
C ASN A 19 -8.04 -27.25 6.15
N CYS A 20 -7.37 -27.70 5.10
CA CYS A 20 -7.81 -27.52 3.73
C CYS A 20 -9.02 -28.43 3.47
N SER A 21 -10.19 -27.98 3.89
CA SER A 21 -11.44 -28.70 3.75
C SER A 21 -12.49 -27.83 3.07
N ILE A 22 -13.44 -28.48 2.39
CA ILE A 22 -14.57 -27.81 1.72
C ILE A 22 -15.30 -26.88 2.70
N LEU A 23 -15.54 -27.34 3.94
CA LEU A 23 -16.23 -26.56 4.97
C LEU A 23 -15.44 -25.33 5.40
N THR A 24 -14.12 -25.48 5.57
CA THR A 24 -13.24 -24.38 5.95
C THR A 24 -13.24 -23.30 4.86
N ILE A 25 -13.06 -23.68 3.60
CA ILE A 25 -13.08 -22.72 2.49
C ILE A 25 -14.47 -22.09 2.32
N ALA A 26 -15.54 -22.87 2.44
CA ALA A 26 -16.91 -22.35 2.33
C ALA A 26 -17.21 -21.29 3.41
N SER A 27 -16.63 -21.42 4.60
CA SER A 27 -16.78 -20.45 5.68
C SER A 27 -16.15 -19.07 5.39
N LEU A 28 -15.24 -19.01 4.42
CA LEU A 28 -14.54 -17.78 4.01
C LEU A 28 -15.26 -17.05 2.85
N LEU A 29 -16.28 -17.67 2.25
CA LEU A 29 -16.95 -17.17 1.07
C LEU A 29 -18.33 -16.57 1.40
N PRO A 30 -18.87 -15.68 0.53
CA PRO A 30 -20.22 -15.15 0.69
C PRO A 30 -21.27 -16.27 0.84
N SER A 31 -22.33 -15.99 1.61
CA SER A 31 -23.45 -16.92 1.77
C SER A 31 -24.01 -17.34 0.40
N ASN A 32 -24.36 -18.62 0.26
CA ASN A 32 -24.75 -19.28 -1.01
C ASN A 32 -23.61 -19.51 -2.02
N SER A 33 -22.35 -19.34 -1.63
CA SER A 33 -21.22 -19.86 -2.43
C SER A 33 -21.12 -21.38 -2.26
N THR A 34 -20.68 -22.08 -3.30
CA THR A 34 -20.48 -23.54 -3.27
C THR A 34 -19.00 -23.84 -3.42
N VAL A 35 -18.43 -24.72 -2.59
CA VAL A 35 -17.05 -25.20 -2.74
C VAL A 35 -17.11 -26.63 -3.25
N PHE A 36 -16.45 -26.91 -4.37
CA PHE A 36 -16.49 -28.21 -5.03
C PHE A 36 -15.42 -29.16 -4.49
N TYR A 37 -14.20 -28.64 -4.32
CA TYR A 37 -13.12 -29.35 -3.64
C TYR A 37 -12.21 -28.37 -2.91
N ALA A 38 -11.50 -28.88 -1.92
CA ALA A 38 -10.38 -28.21 -1.26
C ALA A 38 -9.41 -29.30 -0.81
N ASN A 39 -8.21 -29.32 -1.37
CA ASN A 39 -7.18 -30.29 -1.05
C ASN A 39 -5.85 -29.60 -0.80
N HIS A 40 -5.11 -30.13 0.15
CA HIS A 40 -3.77 -29.67 0.46
C HIS A 40 -2.74 -30.39 -0.42
N TYR A 41 -1.81 -29.63 -0.97
CA TYR A 41 -0.73 -30.13 -1.82
C TYR A 41 0.63 -29.70 -1.25
N PRO A 42 1.65 -30.58 -1.29
CA PRO A 42 2.99 -30.21 -0.85
C PRO A 42 3.66 -29.26 -1.85
N ALA A 43 4.76 -28.62 -1.41
CA ALA A 43 5.62 -27.84 -2.30
C ALA A 43 6.19 -28.71 -3.43
N TYR A 44 6.41 -28.08 -4.58
CA TYR A 44 6.87 -28.65 -5.85
C TYR A 44 5.95 -29.74 -6.41
N TYR A 45 4.71 -29.81 -5.93
CA TYR A 45 3.72 -30.73 -6.48
C TYR A 45 3.25 -30.24 -7.85
N ASN A 46 3.31 -31.12 -8.85
CA ASN A 46 2.83 -30.82 -10.18
C ASN A 46 1.31 -31.03 -10.23
N PHE A 47 0.57 -29.96 -9.92
CA PHE A 47 -0.88 -29.98 -9.77
C PHE A 47 -1.58 -29.81 -11.13
N THR A 48 -2.56 -30.68 -11.39
CA THR A 48 -3.47 -30.54 -12.52
C THR A 48 -4.87 -30.27 -11.99
N PRO A 49 -5.49 -29.12 -12.30
CA PRO A 49 -6.87 -28.84 -11.93
C PRO A 49 -7.83 -29.97 -12.36
N PRO A 50 -8.72 -30.47 -11.48
CA PRO A 50 -9.69 -31.48 -11.86
C PRO A 50 -10.63 -30.99 -12.98
N ALA A 51 -10.64 -31.68 -14.12
CA ALA A 51 -11.43 -31.30 -15.29
C ALA A 51 -12.95 -31.29 -15.01
N ALA A 52 -13.42 -32.19 -14.14
CA ALA A 52 -14.84 -32.34 -13.81
C ALA A 52 -15.39 -31.16 -12.97
N ASP A 53 -14.52 -30.47 -12.24
CA ASP A 53 -14.92 -29.41 -11.30
C ASP A 53 -14.65 -28.01 -11.85
N ASN A 54 -14.04 -27.92 -13.04
CA ASN A 54 -13.74 -26.68 -13.73
C ASN A 54 -14.65 -26.52 -14.97
N TYR A 55 -15.78 -25.84 -14.77
CA TYR A 55 -16.85 -25.63 -15.76
C TYR A 55 -16.46 -24.91 -17.07
N GLY A 56 -15.19 -24.54 -17.25
CA GLY A 56 -14.66 -23.94 -18.49
C GLY A 56 -13.41 -24.61 -19.07
N VAL A 57 -12.81 -25.60 -18.40
CA VAL A 57 -11.49 -26.16 -18.80
C VAL A 57 -11.62 -27.46 -19.61
N ALA A 58 -12.76 -28.15 -19.53
CA ALA A 58 -13.03 -29.38 -20.27
C ALA A 58 -13.15 -29.19 -21.80
N THR A 59 -13.14 -27.94 -22.30
CA THR A 59 -13.21 -27.58 -23.72
C THR A 59 -11.88 -27.17 -24.33
N SER A 60 -10.81 -27.07 -23.53
CA SER A 60 -9.49 -26.63 -24.01
C SER A 60 -8.87 -27.62 -25.01
N PRO A 61 -8.52 -27.20 -26.24
CA PRO A 61 -7.91 -28.06 -27.25
C PRO A 61 -6.54 -28.64 -26.85
N THR A 62 -5.87 -28.02 -25.87
CA THR A 62 -4.53 -28.40 -25.39
C THR A 62 -4.56 -29.30 -24.16
N GLY A 63 -5.75 -29.56 -23.59
CA GLY A 63 -5.90 -30.26 -22.31
C GLY A 63 -5.41 -29.44 -21.12
N ILE A 64 -5.60 -29.98 -19.91
CA ILE A 64 -5.17 -29.35 -18.67
C ILE A 64 -3.68 -29.63 -18.46
N GLN A 65 -2.84 -28.60 -18.55
CA GLN A 65 -1.42 -28.74 -18.19
C GLN A 65 -1.27 -28.71 -16.68
N ALA A 66 -0.35 -29.55 -16.18
CA ALA A 66 0.04 -29.52 -14.79
C ALA A 66 0.93 -28.29 -14.54
N TYR A 67 0.72 -27.62 -13.41
CA TYR A 67 1.58 -26.53 -12.95
C TYR A 67 2.25 -26.93 -11.64
N GLU A 68 3.52 -26.56 -11.49
CA GLU A 68 4.27 -26.84 -10.27
C GLU A 68 3.95 -25.79 -9.19
N LEU A 69 3.53 -26.25 -8.01
CA LEU A 69 3.31 -25.39 -6.85
C LEU A 69 4.67 -25.04 -6.21
N PRO A 70 5.10 -23.77 -6.15
CA PRO A 70 6.40 -23.42 -5.57
C PRO A 70 6.45 -23.63 -4.05
N LEU A 71 5.30 -23.53 -3.37
CA LEU A 71 5.14 -23.76 -1.93
C LEU A 71 3.97 -24.71 -1.67
N ALA A 72 3.95 -25.33 -0.49
CA ALA A 72 2.80 -26.11 -0.06
C ALA A 72 1.57 -25.19 0.04
N ALA A 73 0.42 -25.67 -0.40
CA ALA A 73 -0.78 -24.85 -0.51
C ALA A 73 -2.07 -25.65 -0.36
N CYS A 74 -3.09 -25.02 0.19
CA CYS A 74 -4.47 -25.43 0.04
C CYS A 74 -5.02 -24.91 -1.28
N VAL A 75 -5.38 -25.82 -2.20
CA VAL A 75 -6.00 -25.48 -3.48
C VAL A 75 -7.46 -25.89 -3.44
N ALA A 76 -8.36 -24.96 -3.77
CA ALA A 76 -9.79 -25.18 -3.76
C ALA A 76 -10.46 -24.61 -5.00
N GLN A 77 -11.57 -25.22 -5.42
CA GLN A 77 -12.45 -24.65 -6.44
C GLN A 77 -13.79 -24.29 -5.80
N ALA A 78 -14.25 -23.07 -6.07
CA ALA A 78 -15.52 -22.59 -5.58
C ALA A 78 -16.31 -21.87 -6.66
N ASN A 79 -17.61 -21.82 -6.48
CA ASN A 79 -18.49 -20.91 -7.18
C ASN A 79 -18.95 -19.83 -6.20
N ILE A 80 -18.41 -18.63 -6.35
CA ILE A 80 -18.72 -17.48 -5.48
C ILE A 80 -20.00 -16.83 -5.96
N THR A 81 -20.94 -16.62 -5.03
CA THR A 81 -22.16 -15.87 -5.29
C THR A 81 -21.98 -14.40 -4.92
N LEU A 82 -22.14 -13.51 -5.90
CA LEU A 82 -22.07 -12.04 -5.72
C LEU A 82 -23.45 -11.42 -5.46
N PRO A 83 -23.52 -10.17 -4.96
CA PRO A 83 -24.78 -9.43 -4.88
C PRO A 83 -25.47 -9.38 -6.24
N ASN A 84 -26.76 -9.70 -6.28
CA ASN A 84 -27.60 -9.98 -7.47
C ASN A 84 -27.59 -11.44 -7.98
N ASN A 85 -27.11 -12.39 -7.16
CA ASN A 85 -27.17 -13.83 -7.45
C ASN A 85 -26.37 -14.25 -8.69
N THR A 86 -25.34 -13.47 -9.04
CA THR A 86 -24.37 -13.83 -10.08
C THR A 86 -23.35 -14.81 -9.50
N GLN A 87 -23.05 -15.87 -10.24
CA GLN A 87 -22.17 -16.95 -9.83
C GLN A 87 -20.89 -16.93 -10.65
N HIS A 88 -19.74 -16.99 -9.97
CA HIS A 88 -18.42 -17.01 -10.60
C HIS A 88 -17.61 -18.21 -10.11
N SER A 89 -17.22 -19.07 -11.06
CA SER A 89 -16.29 -20.17 -10.79
C SER A 89 -14.88 -19.60 -10.58
N VAL A 90 -14.24 -19.92 -9.46
CA VAL A 90 -12.91 -19.47 -9.09
C VAL A 90 -12.07 -20.62 -8.54
N GLY A 91 -10.78 -20.61 -8.90
CA GLY A 91 -9.75 -21.35 -8.18
C GLY A 91 -9.20 -20.49 -7.04
N ILE A 92 -8.96 -21.09 -5.88
CA ILE A 92 -8.41 -20.46 -4.68
C ILE A 92 -7.13 -21.20 -4.33
N ILE A 93 -6.01 -20.49 -4.18
CA ILE A 93 -4.74 -21.04 -3.72
C ILE A 93 -4.34 -20.29 -2.45
N LEU A 94 -4.26 -21.00 -1.32
CA LEU A 94 -3.82 -20.47 -0.03
C LEU A 94 -2.50 -21.14 0.33
N LEU A 95 -1.40 -20.41 0.25
CA LEU A 95 -0.06 -20.91 0.57
C LEU A 95 0.05 -21.19 2.07
N ASP A 96 0.71 -22.29 2.45
CA ASP A 96 0.99 -22.64 3.85
C ASP A 96 1.91 -21.62 4.51
N GLU A 97 2.85 -21.09 3.72
CA GLU A 97 3.77 -20.05 4.13
C GLU A 97 3.30 -18.72 3.54
N TYR A 98 2.81 -17.88 4.44
CA TYR A 98 2.35 -16.55 4.11
C TYR A 98 3.53 -15.58 4.16
N LEU A 99 4.05 -15.22 2.98
CA LEU A 99 5.26 -14.41 2.88
C LEU A 99 4.98 -12.89 2.89
N GLY A 100 3.73 -12.45 3.04
CA GLY A 100 3.29 -11.09 2.68
C GLY A 100 2.76 -10.16 3.80
N HIS A 101 2.69 -10.61 5.06
CA HIS A 101 2.20 -9.89 6.27
C HIS A 101 0.68 -9.63 6.44
N GLU A 102 0.14 -9.86 7.65
CA GLU A 102 -1.24 -9.50 8.02
C GLU A 102 -1.22 -8.24 8.90
N GLY A 103 -2.07 -7.27 8.60
CA GLY A 103 -2.15 -5.99 9.33
C GLY A 103 -1.48 -4.81 8.62
N ASN A 104 -1.68 -3.61 9.17
CA ASN A 104 -1.28 -2.32 8.56
C ASN A 104 -0.12 -1.63 9.30
N ASN A 105 0.70 -2.38 10.03
CA ASN A 105 1.81 -1.84 10.83
C ASN A 105 3.16 -2.45 10.40
N GLY A 106 4.27 -1.83 10.79
CA GLY A 106 5.62 -2.24 10.35
C GLY A 106 6.19 -3.49 11.03
N SER A 107 5.52 -4.06 12.04
CA SER A 107 6.11 -5.14 12.85
C SER A 107 6.41 -6.42 12.07
N PHE A 108 5.77 -6.61 10.92
CA PHE A 108 6.06 -7.76 10.05
C PHE A 108 7.48 -7.77 9.50
N GLY A 109 8.13 -6.60 9.40
CA GLY A 109 9.44 -6.44 8.79
C GLY A 109 10.60 -6.72 9.74
N TYR A 110 10.33 -6.86 11.04
CA TYR A 110 11.37 -7.08 12.04
C TYR A 110 12.01 -8.47 11.89
N HIS A 111 13.31 -8.51 11.63
CA HIS A 111 14.08 -9.74 11.35
C HIS A 111 13.44 -10.66 10.28
N ASN A 112 12.71 -10.08 9.32
CA ASN A 112 12.00 -10.83 8.28
C ASN A 112 12.24 -10.23 6.90
N GLU A 113 13.39 -10.57 6.32
CA GLU A 113 13.83 -10.06 5.03
C GLU A 113 12.85 -10.42 3.90
N GLN A 114 12.28 -11.63 3.93
CA GLN A 114 11.32 -12.06 2.91
C GLN A 114 10.05 -11.20 2.91
N ALA A 115 9.53 -10.86 4.09
CA ALA A 115 8.36 -9.99 4.20
C ALA A 115 8.68 -8.53 3.78
N LEU A 116 9.90 -8.05 4.05
CA LEU A 116 10.37 -6.76 3.54
C LEU A 116 10.47 -6.75 2.00
N GLN A 117 11.04 -7.80 1.40
CA GLN A 117 11.14 -7.93 -0.06
C GLN A 117 9.76 -7.99 -0.72
N ASN A 118 8.83 -8.72 -0.11
CA ASN A 118 7.45 -8.84 -0.60
C ASN A 118 6.67 -7.53 -0.49
N TRP A 119 6.78 -6.81 0.63
CA TRP A 119 6.22 -5.46 0.75
C TRP A 119 6.88 -4.44 -0.19
N GLY A 120 8.17 -4.66 -0.48
CA GLY A 120 8.97 -3.86 -1.39
C GLY A 120 8.49 -3.94 -2.83
N HIS A 121 8.37 -5.16 -3.38
CA HIS A 121 7.95 -5.39 -4.77
C HIS A 121 7.38 -6.79 -5.05
N ALA A 122 8.00 -7.85 -4.53
CA ALA A 122 7.81 -9.21 -5.04
C ALA A 122 6.36 -9.72 -4.94
N ALA A 123 5.63 -9.35 -3.88
CA ALA A 123 4.25 -9.82 -3.72
C ALA A 123 3.30 -9.29 -4.81
N LEU A 124 3.52 -8.07 -5.31
CA LEU A 124 2.68 -7.53 -6.38
C LEU A 124 3.02 -8.20 -7.71
N HIS A 125 4.31 -8.27 -8.06
CA HIS A 125 4.79 -8.97 -9.25
C HIS A 125 4.26 -10.40 -9.34
N ASP A 126 4.43 -11.20 -8.29
CA ASP A 126 3.99 -12.59 -8.26
C ASP A 126 2.47 -12.70 -8.41
N ALA A 127 1.71 -11.79 -7.79
CA ALA A 127 0.26 -11.75 -7.94
C ALA A 127 -0.16 -11.42 -9.39
N VAL A 128 0.61 -10.58 -10.09
CA VAL A 128 0.35 -10.22 -11.49
C VAL A 128 0.67 -11.38 -12.42
N VAL A 129 1.84 -11.99 -12.30
CA VAL A 129 2.25 -13.14 -13.12
C VAL A 129 1.26 -14.30 -12.97
N ASN A 130 0.88 -14.62 -11.73
CA ASN A 130 -0.09 -15.68 -11.46
C ASN A 130 -1.50 -15.27 -11.92
N GLY A 131 -1.90 -14.01 -11.72
CA GLY A 131 -3.19 -13.49 -12.15
C GLY A 131 -3.37 -13.55 -13.67
N LYS A 132 -2.32 -13.23 -14.45
CA LYS A 132 -2.30 -13.37 -15.91
C LYS A 132 -2.48 -14.84 -16.29
N THR A 133 -1.68 -15.74 -15.72
CA THR A 133 -1.76 -17.18 -16.00
C THR A 133 -3.16 -17.75 -15.76
N VAL A 134 -3.78 -17.40 -14.62
CA VAL A 134 -5.14 -17.83 -14.28
C VAL A 134 -6.17 -17.24 -15.25
N THR A 135 -6.03 -15.95 -15.59
CA THR A 135 -6.95 -15.26 -16.50
C THR A 135 -6.90 -15.87 -17.90
N GLU A 136 -5.71 -16.07 -18.45
CA GLU A 136 -5.53 -16.63 -19.80
C GLU A 136 -5.98 -18.08 -19.88
N GLY A 137 -5.69 -18.87 -18.84
CA GLY A 137 -6.17 -20.24 -18.73
C GLY A 137 -7.69 -20.34 -18.61
N TYR A 138 -8.33 -19.41 -17.90
CA TYR A 138 -9.79 -19.40 -17.71
C TYR A 138 -10.55 -18.98 -18.97
N TYR A 139 -10.06 -17.96 -19.68
CA TYR A 139 -10.71 -17.45 -20.90
C TYR A 139 -10.23 -18.14 -22.18
N GLU A 140 -9.28 -19.07 -22.08
CA GLU A 140 -8.60 -19.73 -23.20
C GLU A 140 -8.06 -18.73 -24.24
N GLN A 141 -7.66 -17.55 -23.76
CA GLN A 141 -7.24 -16.45 -24.61
C GLN A 141 -6.21 -15.61 -23.87
N ASN A 142 -5.15 -15.24 -24.58
CA ASN A 142 -4.13 -14.34 -24.04
C ASN A 142 -4.73 -12.96 -23.72
N ILE A 143 -4.30 -12.37 -22.62
CA ILE A 143 -4.69 -11.00 -22.29
C ILE A 143 -4.15 -10.04 -23.35
N SER A 144 -4.97 -9.11 -23.80
CA SER A 144 -4.53 -8.11 -24.78
C SER A 144 -3.79 -6.95 -24.13
N TYR A 145 -4.16 -6.61 -22.88
CA TYR A 145 -3.54 -5.55 -22.09
C TYR A 145 -3.67 -5.86 -20.59
N SER A 146 -2.70 -5.38 -19.80
CA SER A 146 -2.64 -5.44 -18.35
C SER A 146 -2.52 -4.02 -17.78
N TYR A 147 -3.32 -3.68 -16.77
CA TYR A 147 -3.35 -2.34 -16.17
C TYR A 147 -3.22 -2.38 -14.66
N TYR A 148 -2.48 -1.41 -14.10
CA TYR A 148 -2.38 -1.18 -12.66
C TYR A 148 -2.98 0.17 -12.26
N ARG A 149 -3.66 0.20 -11.11
CA ARG A 149 -4.10 1.44 -10.46
C ARG A 149 -3.90 1.34 -8.96
N GLY A 150 -3.07 2.23 -8.42
CA GLY A 150 -2.79 2.31 -6.99
C GLY A 150 -2.69 3.76 -6.50
N CYS A 151 -2.90 3.97 -5.20
CA CYS A 151 -2.76 5.27 -4.55
C CYS A 151 -2.00 5.11 -3.23
N SER A 152 -1.23 6.11 -2.79
CA SER A 152 -0.42 6.05 -1.55
C SER A 152 0.62 4.92 -1.61
N ALA A 153 0.57 3.94 -0.70
CA ALA A 153 1.38 2.73 -0.77
C ALA A 153 1.19 1.98 -2.11
N GLY A 154 -0.02 1.99 -2.68
CA GLY A 154 -0.27 1.46 -4.02
C GLY A 154 0.39 2.30 -5.13
N GLY A 155 0.53 3.61 -4.94
CA GLY A 155 1.29 4.43 -5.89
C GLY A 155 2.78 4.08 -5.87
N LYS A 156 3.36 3.79 -4.69
CA LYS A 156 4.72 3.24 -4.55
C LYS A 156 4.86 1.93 -5.33
N GLN A 157 3.94 1.00 -5.08
CA GLN A 157 3.90 -0.30 -5.76
C GLN A 157 3.86 -0.14 -7.28
N GLY A 158 2.93 0.68 -7.81
CA GLY A 158 2.85 0.93 -9.24
C GLY A 158 4.14 1.51 -9.84
N LEU A 159 4.78 2.48 -9.17
CA LEU A 159 6.07 3.00 -9.63
C LEU A 159 7.21 1.97 -9.53
N LYS A 160 7.20 1.13 -8.50
CA LYS A 160 8.19 0.06 -8.33
C LYS A 160 8.06 -1.01 -9.41
N GLU A 161 6.83 -1.39 -9.78
CA GLU A 161 6.55 -2.31 -10.89
C GLU A 161 7.09 -1.75 -12.21
N VAL A 162 6.84 -0.47 -12.51
CA VAL A 162 7.40 0.18 -13.71
C VAL A 162 8.94 0.14 -13.74
N GLN A 163 9.60 0.24 -12.57
CA GLN A 163 11.05 0.22 -12.47
C GLN A 163 11.67 -1.18 -12.51
N ALA A 164 11.04 -2.16 -11.85
CA ALA A 164 11.62 -3.48 -11.60
C ALA A 164 11.04 -4.57 -12.52
N CYS A 165 9.76 -4.47 -12.88
CA CYS A 165 9.02 -5.46 -13.65
C CYS A 165 8.24 -4.77 -14.80
N PRO A 166 8.93 -4.13 -15.76
CA PRO A 166 8.28 -3.27 -16.76
C PRO A 166 7.28 -4.01 -17.67
N ASP A 167 7.35 -5.33 -17.76
CA ASP A 167 6.47 -6.17 -18.58
C ASP A 167 5.15 -6.57 -17.86
N ASP A 168 4.98 -6.16 -16.60
CA ASP A 168 3.81 -6.53 -15.81
C ASP A 168 2.55 -5.78 -16.25
N PHE A 169 2.68 -4.53 -16.69
CA PHE A 169 1.55 -3.68 -17.07
C PHE A 169 1.83 -2.82 -18.30
N ASP A 170 0.87 -2.77 -19.23
CA ASP A 170 0.87 -1.85 -20.38
C ASP A 170 0.50 -0.42 -19.97
N GLY A 171 -0.19 -0.24 -18.84
CA GLY A 171 -0.56 1.06 -18.31
C GLY A 171 -0.65 1.09 -16.79
N VAL A 172 -0.01 2.08 -16.17
CA VAL A 172 0.05 2.25 -14.71
C VAL A 172 -0.46 3.63 -14.30
N ILE A 173 -1.46 3.65 -13.43
CA ILE A 173 -1.95 4.87 -12.77
C ILE A 173 -1.47 4.84 -11.31
N ALA A 174 -0.42 5.61 -11.02
CA ALA A 174 0.16 5.74 -9.68
C ALA A 174 -0.22 7.09 -9.04
N GLY A 175 -1.22 7.06 -8.15
CA GLY A 175 -1.67 8.24 -7.40
C GLY A 175 -0.88 8.44 -6.11
N SER A 176 -0.57 9.70 -5.76
CA SER A 176 0.09 10.12 -4.51
C SER A 176 1.15 9.12 -4.00
N PRO A 177 2.14 8.75 -4.82
CA PRO A 177 2.95 7.58 -4.58
C PRO A 177 3.85 7.75 -3.34
N ALA A 178 3.79 6.78 -2.43
CA ALA A 178 4.67 6.71 -1.26
C ALA A 178 6.09 6.23 -1.62
N TRP A 179 6.59 6.62 -2.80
CA TRP A 179 7.76 6.09 -3.49
C TRP A 179 9.08 6.20 -2.73
N TRP A 180 9.20 7.18 -1.84
CA TRP A 180 10.38 7.37 -1.00
C TRP A 180 10.01 7.18 0.47
N THR A 181 9.46 6.00 0.78
CA THR A 181 8.85 5.75 2.09
C THR A 181 9.82 6.00 3.24
N THR A 182 11.11 5.72 3.08
CA THR A 182 12.14 5.97 4.10
C THR A 182 12.23 7.45 4.51
N HIS A 183 11.96 8.38 3.59
CA HIS A 183 12.11 9.81 3.84
C HIS A 183 10.75 10.52 4.03
N GLN A 184 9.68 9.80 3.74
CA GLN A 184 8.32 10.30 3.90
C GLN A 184 7.80 10.24 5.34
N GLN A 185 8.51 9.73 6.34
CA GLN A 185 7.86 9.37 7.61
C GLN A 185 7.77 10.55 8.61
N LEU A 186 8.59 11.60 8.51
CA LEU A 186 8.64 12.65 9.53
C LEU A 186 7.56 13.73 9.36
N TRP A 187 6.50 13.67 10.19
CA TRP A 187 5.26 14.44 9.99
C TRP A 187 4.72 15.16 11.24
N ASN A 188 4.24 16.41 11.08
CA ASN A 188 3.12 17.05 11.82
C ASN A 188 3.02 18.55 11.48
N VAL A 189 1.82 19.19 11.59
CA VAL A 189 1.53 20.53 12.21
C VAL A 189 0.43 21.40 11.52
N MET A 190 -0.43 21.94 12.40
CA MET A 190 -1.27 23.17 12.43
C MET A 190 -2.46 23.44 11.48
N LYS A 191 -3.67 23.29 12.04
CA LYS A 191 -4.94 23.90 11.57
C LYS A 191 -4.97 25.44 11.54
N ALA A 192 -4.19 26.13 12.38
CA ALA A 192 -4.21 27.60 12.46
C ALA A 192 -3.54 28.28 11.25
N VAL A 193 -2.69 27.55 10.52
CA VAL A 193 -1.95 28.07 9.36
C VAL A 193 -2.79 27.98 8.10
N ALA A 194 -3.67 26.98 7.99
CA ALA A 194 -4.47 26.71 6.81
C ALA A 194 -5.25 27.94 6.30
N SER A 195 -5.92 28.67 7.21
CA SER A 195 -6.71 29.84 6.82
C SER A 195 -5.88 31.00 6.29
N GLU A 196 -4.69 31.22 6.87
CA GLU A 196 -3.81 32.30 6.44
C GLU A 196 -3.08 31.93 5.15
N MET A 197 -2.72 30.65 4.95
CA MET A 197 -2.20 30.17 3.68
C MET A 197 -3.18 30.36 2.55
N VAL A 198 -4.43 29.90 2.70
CA VAL A 198 -5.45 30.10 1.67
C VAL A 198 -5.61 31.59 1.38
N LYS A 199 -5.72 32.43 2.41
CA LYS A 199 -5.83 33.89 2.25
C LYS A 199 -4.67 34.51 1.46
N GLN A 200 -3.43 34.07 1.67
CA GLN A 200 -2.27 34.61 0.96
C GLN A 200 -2.07 33.99 -0.42
N CYS A 201 -2.33 32.69 -0.58
CA CYS A 201 -1.96 31.92 -1.76
C CYS A 201 -3.06 31.82 -2.83
N ASP A 202 -4.34 31.70 -2.43
CA ASP A 202 -5.49 31.53 -3.35
C ASP A 202 -5.51 32.62 -4.44
N PRO A 203 -5.43 33.94 -4.11
CA PRO A 203 -5.47 34.97 -5.15
C PRO A 203 -4.28 34.96 -6.14
N GLN A 204 -3.20 34.22 -5.87
CA GLN A 204 -1.97 34.27 -6.67
C GLN A 204 -2.07 33.49 -7.99
N ASP A 205 -3.06 32.62 -8.15
CA ASP A 205 -3.35 31.96 -9.43
C ASP A 205 -4.34 32.74 -10.31
N GLY A 206 -4.86 33.87 -9.81
CA GLY A 206 -5.80 34.75 -10.51
C GLY A 206 -7.28 34.39 -10.32
N VAL A 207 -7.59 33.36 -9.54
CA VAL A 207 -8.93 32.97 -9.11
C VAL A 207 -8.99 33.06 -7.58
N VAL A 208 -10.17 33.31 -7.02
CA VAL A 208 -10.39 33.27 -5.56
C VAL A 208 -11.50 32.28 -5.29
N ASP A 209 -11.14 31.04 -5.03
CA ASP A 209 -12.06 29.91 -4.86
C ASP A 209 -11.71 29.01 -3.67
N SER A 210 -10.82 29.48 -2.80
CA SER A 210 -10.27 28.77 -1.65
C SER A 210 -9.41 27.55 -2.02
N ILE A 211 -8.89 27.49 -3.25
CA ILE A 211 -7.96 26.46 -3.72
C ILE A 211 -6.58 27.10 -3.91
N ILE A 212 -5.53 26.43 -3.45
CA ILE A 212 -4.16 26.80 -3.79
C ILE A 212 -3.78 26.01 -5.04
N GLN A 213 -4.03 26.55 -6.23
CA GLN A 213 -3.80 25.81 -7.49
C GLN A 213 -2.30 25.60 -7.78
N ASN A 214 -1.46 26.54 -7.38
CA ASN A 214 0.00 26.48 -7.55
C ASN A 214 0.74 26.68 -6.21
N PRO A 215 0.84 25.64 -5.37
CA PRO A 215 1.48 25.75 -4.05
C PRO A 215 2.98 26.05 -4.12
N PHE A 216 3.68 25.65 -5.20
CA PHE A 216 5.11 25.94 -5.37
C PHE A 216 5.39 27.37 -5.83
N GLY A 217 4.41 28.03 -6.45
CA GLY A 217 4.49 29.43 -6.86
C GLY A 217 4.01 30.42 -5.79
N CYS A 218 3.37 29.94 -4.72
CA CYS A 218 2.84 30.83 -3.69
C CYS A 218 3.98 31.47 -2.89
N VAL A 219 3.98 32.81 -2.86
CA VAL A 219 4.78 33.58 -1.91
C VAL A 219 4.01 33.69 -0.60
N PHE A 220 4.27 32.77 0.33
CA PHE A 220 3.64 32.74 1.66
C PHE A 220 4.56 33.31 2.73
N ASP A 221 4.05 34.27 3.51
CA ASP A 221 4.73 34.87 4.65
C ASP A 221 4.06 34.43 5.96
N ILE A 222 4.67 33.45 6.63
CA ILE A 222 4.21 32.95 7.94
C ILE A 222 4.34 34.00 9.06
N THR A 223 5.16 35.04 8.88
CA THR A 223 5.42 36.03 9.93
C THR A 223 4.21 36.91 10.20
N THR A 224 3.23 36.96 9.28
CA THR A 224 1.93 37.64 9.49
C THR A 224 1.14 37.03 10.65
N LEU A 225 1.41 35.78 11.01
CA LEU A 225 0.81 35.11 12.16
C LEU A 225 1.56 35.36 13.48
N THR A 226 2.61 36.16 13.52
CA THR A 226 3.39 36.35 14.76
C THR A 226 2.53 36.95 15.88
N CYS A 227 2.46 36.27 17.03
CA CYS A 227 1.79 36.81 18.20
C CYS A 227 2.53 38.05 18.74
N ASN A 228 1.79 39.09 19.12
CA ASN A 228 2.31 40.25 19.84
C ASN A 228 2.73 39.95 21.30
N GLY A 229 2.62 38.70 21.74
CA GLY A 229 2.95 38.23 23.08
C GLY A 229 3.47 36.80 23.07
N THR A 230 3.75 36.24 24.24
CA THR A 230 4.37 34.91 24.39
C THR A 230 3.38 33.75 24.31
N GLN A 231 2.07 34.01 24.27
CA GLN A 231 1.03 32.99 24.22
C GLN A 231 0.47 32.85 22.82
N ALA A 232 0.48 31.62 22.31
CA ALA A 232 -0.22 31.25 21.09
C ALA A 232 -1.74 31.23 21.35
N ASN A 233 -2.52 31.51 20.31
CA ASN A 233 -3.95 31.27 20.30
C ASN A 233 -4.38 30.73 18.93
N THR A 234 -5.68 30.66 18.67
CA THR A 234 -6.21 30.16 17.39
C THR A 234 -5.92 31.08 16.19
N SER A 235 -5.41 32.29 16.42
CA SER A 235 -5.21 33.35 15.41
C SER A 235 -3.75 33.79 15.25
N CYS A 236 -2.81 33.32 16.09
CA CYS A 236 -1.40 33.69 16.00
C CYS A 236 -0.46 32.59 16.53
N LEU A 237 0.79 32.64 16.08
CA LEU A 237 1.88 31.72 16.37
C LEU A 237 3.02 32.42 17.13
N THR A 238 3.60 31.68 18.06
CA THR A 238 4.83 32.05 18.77
C THR A 238 6.06 31.80 17.90
N SER A 239 7.20 32.43 18.22
CA SER A 239 8.45 32.22 17.47
C SER A 239 8.88 30.73 17.39
N PRO A 240 8.77 29.91 18.46
CA PRO A 240 9.00 28.47 18.35
C PRO A 240 8.08 27.78 17.34
N GLN A 241 6.79 28.12 17.29
CA GLN A 241 5.84 27.54 16.32
C GLN A 241 6.15 27.96 14.89
N ILE A 242 6.57 29.21 14.66
CA ILE A 242 7.03 29.68 13.35
C ILE A 242 8.30 28.94 12.93
N ARG A 243 9.24 28.68 13.84
CA ARG A 243 10.42 27.86 13.54
C ARG A 243 10.03 26.42 13.18
N THR A 244 9.09 25.83 13.91
CA THR A 244 8.57 24.50 13.58
C THR A 244 7.93 24.49 12.20
N PHE A 245 7.08 25.48 11.90
CA PHE A 245 6.50 25.65 10.56
C PHE A 245 7.58 25.69 9.47
N ASN A 246 8.61 26.52 9.65
CA ASN A 246 9.70 26.63 8.68
C ASN A 246 10.47 25.33 8.50
N LYS A 247 10.64 24.51 9.54
CA LYS A 247 11.27 23.19 9.41
C LYS A 247 10.43 22.20 8.60
N LEU A 248 9.11 22.37 8.58
CA LEU A 248 8.19 21.44 7.95
C LEU A 248 7.92 21.77 6.48
N PHE A 249 7.82 23.06 6.15
CA PHE A 249 7.48 23.53 4.81
C PHE A 249 8.70 23.86 3.95
N ASN A 250 9.91 23.86 4.51
CA ASN A 250 11.14 23.95 3.74
C ASN A 250 11.80 22.57 3.55
N PRO A 251 12.62 22.38 2.50
CA PRO A 251 13.40 21.16 2.32
C PRO A 251 14.25 20.84 3.55
N TRP A 252 14.32 19.55 3.89
CA TRP A 252 15.29 19.06 4.84
C TRP A 252 16.63 18.88 4.13
N VAL A 253 17.59 19.71 4.54
CA VAL A 253 18.99 19.66 4.12
C VAL A 253 19.85 19.46 5.36
N GLU A 254 20.77 18.50 5.31
CA GLU A 254 21.74 18.26 6.39
C GLU A 254 22.85 19.31 6.41
N ALA A 255 23.64 19.35 7.49
CA ALA A 255 24.72 20.33 7.67
C ALA A 255 25.84 20.24 6.60
N ASN A 256 25.89 19.14 5.84
CA ASN A 256 26.82 18.90 4.74
C ASN A 256 26.22 19.25 3.35
N ASP A 257 25.10 19.97 3.31
CA ASP A 257 24.33 20.32 2.12
C ASP A 257 23.68 19.12 1.39
N THR A 258 23.58 17.94 2.03
CA THR A 258 22.86 16.80 1.47
C THR A 258 21.36 17.02 1.56
N TYR A 259 20.69 16.98 0.41
CA TYR A 259 19.23 16.99 0.34
C TYR A 259 18.66 15.65 0.79
N ILE A 260 17.76 15.69 1.78
CA ILE A 260 17.11 14.50 2.33
C ILE A 260 15.69 14.39 1.79
N PHE A 261 14.84 15.40 2.00
CA PHE A 261 13.43 15.33 1.60
C PHE A 261 12.82 16.72 1.35
N PRO A 262 11.83 16.86 0.44
CA PRO A 262 11.15 18.14 0.28
C PRO A 262 10.30 18.45 1.52
N GLY A 263 10.07 19.73 1.78
CA GLY A 263 9.07 20.15 2.76
C GLY A 263 7.65 19.89 2.27
N PHE A 264 6.67 20.06 3.15
CA PHE A 264 5.25 20.01 2.77
C PHE A 264 4.91 21.09 1.76
N THR A 265 4.00 20.77 0.84
CA THR A 265 3.40 21.77 -0.03
C THR A 265 2.35 22.56 0.74
N LEU A 266 2.33 23.87 0.53
CA LEU A 266 1.31 24.76 1.09
C LEU A 266 -0.10 24.27 0.72
N GLY A 267 -1.04 24.29 1.67
CA GLY A 267 -2.40 23.78 1.49
C GLY A 267 -2.63 22.34 1.99
N THR A 268 -1.65 21.73 2.65
CA THR A 268 -1.75 20.34 3.16
C THR A 268 -1.96 20.24 4.68
N GLU A 269 -2.21 21.37 5.35
CA GLU A 269 -2.21 21.53 6.81
C GLU A 269 -3.44 20.88 7.49
N VAL A 270 -4.50 20.61 6.72
CA VAL A 270 -5.77 20.07 7.22
C VAL A 270 -5.72 18.53 7.32
N GLY A 271 -4.78 17.90 6.62
CA GLY A 271 -4.59 16.44 6.57
C GLY A 271 -3.35 15.95 7.30
N SER A 272 -2.72 16.77 8.16
CA SER A 272 -1.44 16.44 8.79
C SER A 272 -1.48 15.07 9.49
N PRO A 273 -0.58 14.15 9.12
CA PRO A 273 -0.46 12.87 9.79
C PRO A 273 0.04 13.05 11.22
N SER A 274 -0.54 12.30 12.15
CA SER A 274 -0.04 12.17 13.52
C SER A 274 1.15 11.22 13.59
N ILE A 275 2.00 11.36 14.61
CA ILE A 275 2.90 10.26 15.05
C ILE A 275 1.98 9.16 15.56
N ASP A 276 1.59 8.26 14.67
CA ASP A 276 0.72 7.14 14.96
C ASP A 276 1.52 5.84 15.08
N SER A 277 0.83 4.77 15.44
CA SER A 277 1.46 3.46 15.58
C SER A 277 2.05 2.94 14.27
N THR A 278 1.51 3.33 13.10
CA THR A 278 2.04 2.88 11.81
C THR A 278 3.39 3.54 11.51
N PHE A 279 3.51 4.85 11.72
CA PHE A 279 4.79 5.56 11.63
C PHE A 279 5.82 5.00 12.62
N MET A 280 5.44 4.87 13.89
CA MET A 280 6.35 4.38 14.93
C MET A 280 6.86 2.97 14.63
N THR A 281 5.95 2.06 14.24
CA THR A 281 6.33 0.69 13.90
C THR A 281 7.14 0.59 12.61
N TYR A 282 6.95 1.50 11.65
CA TYR A 282 7.81 1.57 10.47
C TYR A 282 9.26 1.85 10.89
N ILE A 283 9.51 2.89 11.68
CA ILE A 283 10.88 3.24 12.11
C ILE A 283 11.48 2.14 12.98
N GLN A 284 10.73 1.66 13.98
CA GLN A 284 11.20 0.62 14.89
C GLN A 284 11.59 -0.68 14.16
N PHE A 285 10.74 -1.14 13.23
CA PHE A 285 10.85 -2.51 12.72
C PHE A 285 11.35 -2.60 11.29
N MET A 286 11.05 -1.63 10.43
CA MET A 286 11.56 -1.64 9.05
C MET A 286 13.05 -1.23 9.01
N LEU A 287 13.51 -0.42 9.97
CA LEU A 287 14.92 -0.06 10.13
C LEU A 287 15.68 -0.96 11.11
N GLN A 288 15.05 -2.01 11.62
CA GLN A 288 15.64 -2.97 12.56
C GLN A 288 16.14 -2.35 13.89
N LEU A 289 15.55 -1.23 14.32
CA LEU A 289 15.91 -0.52 15.57
C LEU A 289 15.30 -1.17 16.83
N GLY A 290 14.21 -1.93 16.67
CA GLY A 290 13.53 -2.64 17.75
C GLY A 290 12.47 -1.80 18.48
N GLY A 291 11.68 -2.46 19.32
CA GLY A 291 10.52 -1.85 19.99
C GLY A 291 10.85 -0.88 21.12
N ASP A 292 12.10 -0.86 21.59
CA ASP A 292 12.58 0.07 22.63
C ASP A 292 12.90 1.47 22.07
N TRP A 293 13.00 1.61 20.74
CA TRP A 293 13.27 2.89 20.07
C TRP A 293 12.08 3.83 20.19
N THR A 294 12.34 5.09 20.51
CA THR A 294 11.36 6.17 20.61
C THR A 294 11.70 7.34 19.68
N TYR A 295 10.73 8.21 19.39
CA TYR A 295 10.97 9.39 18.56
C TYR A 295 11.99 10.37 19.16
N GLU A 296 12.29 10.25 20.45
CA GLU A 296 13.28 11.06 21.18
C GLU A 296 14.71 10.62 20.89
N ASP A 297 14.90 9.39 20.39
CA ASP A 297 16.20 8.83 20.01
C ASP A 297 16.65 9.26 18.60
N TRP A 298 15.75 9.92 17.84
CA TRP A 298 15.97 10.31 16.45
C TRP A 298 17.22 11.19 16.27
N ASN A 299 18.12 10.77 15.38
CA ASN A 299 19.35 11.51 15.07
C ASN A 299 19.66 11.57 13.55
N SER A 300 20.68 12.36 13.18
CA SER A 300 21.09 12.57 11.79
C SER A 300 21.86 11.41 11.16
N GLU A 301 22.27 10.39 11.92
CA GLU A 301 22.87 9.17 11.33
C GLU A 301 21.78 8.19 10.89
N GLU A 302 20.65 8.15 11.61
CA GLU A 302 19.46 7.39 11.24
C GLU A 302 18.79 7.97 9.97
N SER A 303 18.89 9.27 9.71
CA SER A 303 18.45 9.87 8.43
C SER A 303 19.29 9.42 7.24
N LEU A 304 20.58 9.18 7.45
CA LEU A 304 21.50 8.70 6.42
C LEU A 304 21.33 7.20 6.15
N SER A 305 21.06 6.38 7.17
CA SER A 305 20.78 4.95 6.97
C SER A 305 19.52 4.74 6.12
N LEU A 306 18.51 5.59 6.29
CA LEU A 306 17.29 5.68 5.46
C LEU A 306 17.58 6.05 3.99
N SER A 307 18.64 6.85 3.74
CA SER A 307 19.10 7.24 2.39
C SER A 307 19.80 6.13 1.61
N GLN A 308 20.25 5.08 2.29
CA GLN A 308 21.09 4.02 1.72
C GLN A 308 20.45 2.64 1.70
N THR A 309 19.24 2.46 2.25
CA THR A 309 18.57 1.15 2.33
C THR A 309 17.53 0.95 1.21
N HIS A 310 17.90 0.05 0.28
CA HIS A 310 17.13 -0.75 -0.71
C HIS A 310 15.97 -0.14 -1.52
#